data_AF-A0A7K6T2G3-F1
#
_entry.id   AF-A0A7K6T2G3-F1
#
_cell.length_a   1.000
_cell.length_b   1.000
_cell.length_c   1.000
_cell.angle_alpha   90.00
_cell.angle_beta   90.00
_cell.angle_gamma   90.00
#
_symmetry.space_group_name_H-M   'P 1'
#
loop_
_entity.id
_entity.type
_entity.pdbx_description
1 polymer ?
#
loop_
_entity_poly.entity_id
_entity_poly.type
_entity_poly.pdbx_seq_one_letter_code
_entity_poly.pdbx_strand_id
1 'polypeptide(L)'
;MPARSTAQLAWLCIVIVSMAIHSVLLQKPPKRRTVNGNAQSKMTGCCDEMKELKLQVANLSRMLQELSKKQEGDWVNVVMQVMELEGSTKQMESRLIDAESKYSEMNNQIDIMQLQAAQTVTQTSAVDAVYDCSSLHQRNYRISGVYKLPPDEFLGSPDLEVFCDMETDGGGWTIIQRRKVGLTSFNRDWKQYRDGFGNIRGDFWLGNENIYRLSRRPTVLRVELEDWEGNIRYAQYKQFTLSNEINSYRLFVGNYTGNTGRDSLRYHNNTAFSTKDKDNDKCVDDCAQFRKGGYWYNCCTDSNLNGVYYRKGEHTKNMDGITWYGWHGSTYSLKRVEMKIRPEDFKP
;
A
#
# COMPACT_ATOMS: atom_id res chain seq x y z
N MET A 1 -5.14 -20.84 11.13
CA MET A 1 -6.27 -21.27 10.28
C MET A 1 -5.76 -21.54 8.86
N PRO A 2 -5.59 -22.81 8.44
CA PRO A 2 -5.43 -23.12 7.01
C PRO A 2 -6.39 -24.25 6.62
N ALA A 3 -7.57 -23.91 6.11
CA ALA A 3 -8.54 -24.91 5.62
C ALA A 3 -9.31 -24.39 4.39
N ARG A 4 -8.66 -23.62 3.51
CA ARG A 4 -9.27 -23.11 2.27
C ARG A 4 -8.57 -23.51 0.96
N SER A 5 -7.40 -24.15 1.03
CA SER A 5 -6.62 -24.53 -0.17
C SER A 5 -7.04 -25.88 -0.78
N THR A 6 -7.48 -26.83 0.04
CA THR A 6 -7.83 -28.19 -0.43
C THR A 6 -9.18 -28.27 -1.16
N ALA A 7 -10.08 -27.31 -0.93
CA ALA A 7 -11.41 -27.28 -1.55
C ALA A 7 -11.40 -26.82 -3.02
N GLN A 8 -10.43 -25.99 -3.42
CA GLN A 8 -10.34 -25.48 -4.80
C GLN A 8 -9.75 -26.53 -5.76
N LEU A 9 -8.82 -27.37 -5.30
CA LEU A 9 -8.24 -28.47 -6.09
C LEU A 9 -9.24 -29.63 -6.30
N ALA A 10 -10.09 -29.93 -5.31
CA ALA A 10 -11.14 -30.94 -5.43
C ALA A 10 -12.24 -30.54 -6.44
N TRP A 11 -12.57 -29.25 -6.53
CA TRP A 11 -13.56 -28.74 -7.49
C TRP A 11 -13.07 -28.80 -8.95
N LEU A 12 -11.78 -28.53 -9.19
CA LEU A 12 -11.19 -28.65 -10.53
C LEU A 12 -11.15 -30.09 -11.04
N CYS A 13 -10.89 -31.08 -10.17
CA CYS A 13 -10.91 -32.49 -10.55
C CYS A 13 -12.32 -32.99 -10.93
N ILE A 14 -13.39 -32.50 -10.26
CA ILE A 14 -14.77 -32.92 -10.52
C ILE A 14 -15.31 -32.33 -11.83
N VAL A 15 -14.93 -31.10 -12.18
CA VAL A 15 -15.35 -30.46 -13.44
C VAL A 15 -14.72 -31.14 -14.66
N ILE A 16 -13.49 -31.65 -14.54
CA ILE A 16 -12.79 -32.34 -15.64
C ILE A 16 -13.37 -33.74 -15.89
N VAL A 17 -13.77 -34.48 -14.83
CA VAL A 17 -14.43 -35.79 -14.98
C VAL A 17 -15.85 -35.65 -15.55
N SER A 18 -16.55 -34.55 -15.26
CA SER A 18 -17.89 -34.24 -15.79
C SER A 18 -17.92 -33.96 -17.29
N MET A 19 -16.89 -33.26 -17.82
CA MET A 19 -16.81 -32.96 -19.26
C MET A 19 -16.41 -34.17 -20.12
N ALA A 20 -15.79 -35.21 -19.54
CA ALA A 20 -15.45 -36.44 -20.24
C ALA A 20 -16.65 -37.41 -20.43
N ILE A 21 -17.73 -37.24 -19.66
CA ILE A 21 -18.91 -38.14 -19.69
C ILE A 21 -20.04 -37.58 -20.58
N HIS A 22 -20.05 -36.27 -20.84
CA HIS A 22 -21.14 -35.62 -21.59
C HIS A 22 -21.12 -35.83 -23.12
N SER A 23 -20.05 -36.37 -23.70
CA SER A 23 -19.93 -36.56 -25.15
C SER A 23 -20.44 -37.92 -25.67
N VAL A 24 -21.01 -38.79 -24.81
CA VAL A 24 -21.41 -40.16 -25.20
C VAL A 24 -22.94 -40.39 -25.26
N LEU A 25 -23.80 -39.46 -24.85
CA LEU A 25 -25.22 -39.78 -24.58
C LEU A 25 -26.31 -39.19 -25.51
N LEU A 26 -25.98 -38.65 -26.67
CA LEU A 26 -27.00 -38.12 -27.60
C LEU A 26 -26.83 -38.59 -29.04
N GLN A 27 -27.16 -39.86 -29.30
CA GLN A 27 -27.59 -40.31 -30.62
C GLN A 27 -28.84 -41.20 -30.49
N LYS A 28 -29.97 -40.70 -31.00
CA LYS A 28 -31.24 -41.45 -31.11
C LYS A 28 -31.09 -42.62 -32.09
N PRO A 29 -31.77 -43.77 -31.90
CA PRO A 29 -31.68 -44.89 -32.83
C PRO A 29 -32.42 -44.56 -34.15
N PRO A 30 -31.94 -45.02 -35.32
CA PRO A 30 -32.60 -44.75 -36.59
C PRO A 30 -33.83 -45.66 -36.77
N LYS A 31 -34.89 -45.10 -37.37
CA LYS A 31 -36.12 -45.83 -37.73
C LYS A 31 -35.84 -46.89 -38.80
N ARG A 32 -36.30 -48.13 -38.56
CA ARG A 32 -36.30 -49.25 -39.52
C ARG A 32 -37.08 -48.86 -40.79
N ARG A 33 -36.43 -48.90 -41.94
CA ARG A 33 -37.07 -48.97 -43.27
C ARG A 33 -36.90 -50.38 -43.82
N THR A 34 -38.02 -51.04 -44.09
CA THR A 34 -38.09 -52.29 -44.83
C THR A 34 -37.79 -52.02 -46.31
N VAL A 35 -36.81 -52.74 -46.88
CA VAL A 35 -36.60 -52.79 -48.34
C VAL A 35 -36.27 -54.25 -48.71
N ASN A 36 -37.17 -54.83 -49.51
CA ASN A 36 -36.95 -56.07 -50.26
C ASN A 36 -35.91 -55.85 -51.36
N GLY A 37 -35.01 -56.80 -51.57
CA GLY A 37 -34.23 -56.94 -52.81
C GLY A 37 -32.70 -57.02 -52.64
N ASN A 38 -32.16 -58.19 -53.04
CA ASN A 38 -30.76 -58.56 -53.32
C ASN A 38 -29.70 -58.33 -52.22
N ALA A 39 -29.43 -59.41 -51.47
CA ALA A 39 -28.54 -59.48 -50.31
C ALA A 39 -27.02 -59.60 -50.62
N GLN A 40 -26.57 -59.53 -51.88
CA GLN A 40 -25.17 -59.84 -52.22
C GLN A 40 -24.24 -58.62 -52.41
N SER A 41 -24.74 -57.38 -52.60
CA SER A 41 -23.88 -56.20 -52.90
C SER A 41 -23.82 -55.11 -51.81
N LYS A 42 -24.66 -55.19 -50.76
CA LYS A 42 -24.69 -54.20 -49.66
C LYS A 42 -23.76 -54.54 -48.49
N MET A 43 -23.36 -55.81 -48.37
CA MET A 43 -22.53 -56.27 -47.25
C MET A 43 -21.05 -55.93 -47.46
N THR A 44 -20.60 -55.83 -48.71
CA THR A 44 -19.24 -55.41 -49.07
C THR A 44 -18.98 -53.93 -48.77
N GLY A 45 -19.90 -53.03 -49.12
CA GLY A 45 -19.74 -51.57 -48.85
C GLY A 45 -19.72 -51.20 -47.36
N CYS A 46 -20.56 -51.85 -46.53
CA CYS A 46 -20.57 -51.63 -45.08
C CYS A 46 -19.28 -52.16 -44.41
N CYS A 47 -18.72 -53.26 -44.94
CA CYS A 47 -17.43 -53.78 -44.49
C CYS A 47 -16.27 -52.84 -44.84
N ASP A 48 -16.32 -52.16 -45.98
CA ASP A 48 -15.26 -51.25 -46.40
C ASP A 48 -15.31 -49.90 -45.66
N GLU A 49 -16.50 -49.35 -45.40
CA GLU A 49 -16.67 -48.19 -44.51
C GLU A 49 -16.24 -48.49 -43.06
N MET A 50 -16.55 -49.69 -42.55
CA MET A 50 -16.12 -50.12 -41.22
C MET A 50 -14.59 -50.30 -41.14
N LYS A 51 -13.93 -50.72 -42.22
CA LYS A 51 -12.46 -50.78 -42.27
C LYS A 51 -11.84 -49.39 -42.27
N GLU A 52 -12.40 -48.47 -43.07
CA GLU A 52 -11.95 -47.08 -43.11
C GLU A 52 -12.10 -46.39 -41.75
N LEU A 53 -13.24 -46.56 -41.09
CA LEU A 53 -13.47 -46.02 -39.75
C LEU A 53 -12.50 -46.61 -38.71
N LYS A 54 -12.20 -47.92 -38.80
CA LYS A 54 -11.19 -48.57 -37.94
C LYS A 54 -9.79 -48.00 -38.15
N LEU A 55 -9.41 -47.70 -39.40
CA LEU A 55 -8.14 -47.07 -39.72
C LEU A 55 -8.06 -45.64 -39.17
N GLN A 56 -9.15 -44.87 -39.29
CA GLN A 56 -9.24 -43.52 -38.74
C GLN A 56 -9.14 -43.52 -37.20
N VAL A 57 -9.86 -44.44 -36.53
CA VAL A 57 -9.78 -44.60 -35.07
C VAL A 57 -8.36 -44.99 -34.65
N ALA A 58 -7.72 -45.93 -35.35
CA ALA A 58 -6.34 -46.33 -35.05
C ALA A 58 -5.35 -45.16 -35.22
N ASN A 59 -5.51 -44.32 -36.25
CA ASN A 59 -4.67 -43.15 -36.47
C ASN A 59 -4.89 -42.07 -35.40
N LEU A 60 -6.14 -41.81 -35.02
CA LEU A 60 -6.48 -40.91 -33.92
C LEU A 60 -5.91 -41.38 -32.58
N SER A 61 -6.02 -42.69 -32.27
CA SER A 61 -5.42 -43.27 -31.07
C SER A 61 -3.89 -43.10 -31.05
N ARG A 62 -3.23 -43.26 -32.21
CA ARG A 62 -1.79 -43.03 -32.34
C ARG A 62 -1.42 -41.56 -32.08
N MET A 63 -2.13 -40.62 -32.69
CA MET A 63 -1.90 -39.18 -32.49
C MET A 63 -2.14 -38.77 -31.03
N LEU A 64 -3.19 -39.31 -30.38
CA LEU A 64 -3.47 -39.06 -28.97
C LEU A 64 -2.32 -39.54 -28.08
N GLN A 65 -1.74 -40.71 -28.38
CA GLN A 65 -0.63 -41.27 -27.63
C GLN A 65 0.67 -40.46 -27.83
N GLU A 66 0.90 -39.93 -29.03
CA GLU A 66 2.01 -39.01 -29.33
C GLU A 66 1.86 -37.66 -28.58
N LEU A 67 0.64 -37.10 -28.56
CA LEU A 67 0.32 -35.88 -27.80
C LEU A 67 0.51 -36.09 -26.29
N SER A 68 0.06 -37.22 -25.76
CA SER A 68 0.23 -37.56 -24.34
C SER A 68 1.72 -37.63 -23.96
N LYS A 69 2.54 -38.30 -24.77
CA LYS A 69 3.99 -38.36 -24.54
C LYS A 69 4.66 -36.99 -24.62
N LYS A 70 4.24 -36.15 -25.57
CA LYS A 70 4.74 -34.78 -25.69
C LYS A 70 4.38 -33.94 -24.47
N GLN A 71 3.14 -34.03 -24.00
CA GLN A 71 2.68 -33.34 -22.81
C GLN A 71 3.46 -33.75 -21.55
N GLU A 72 3.76 -35.04 -21.38
CA GLU A 72 4.61 -35.53 -20.29
C GLU A 72 6.02 -34.95 -20.37
N GLY A 73 6.63 -34.90 -21.57
CA GLY A 73 7.94 -34.29 -21.77
C GLY A 73 7.97 -32.80 -21.45
N ASP A 74 6.97 -32.05 -21.92
CA ASP A 74 6.85 -30.61 -21.64
C ASP A 74 6.65 -30.36 -20.14
N TRP A 75 5.89 -31.22 -19.45
CA TRP A 75 5.66 -31.09 -18.01
C TRP A 75 6.95 -31.31 -17.20
N VAL A 76 7.77 -32.30 -17.57
CA VAL A 76 9.09 -32.53 -16.95
C VAL A 76 10.01 -31.32 -17.12
N ASN A 77 10.01 -30.70 -18.31
CA ASN A 77 10.81 -29.49 -18.56
C ASN A 77 10.38 -28.32 -17.68
N VAL A 78 9.06 -28.10 -17.52
CA VAL A 78 8.52 -27.04 -16.65
C VAL A 78 8.90 -27.29 -15.19
N VAL A 79 8.80 -28.54 -14.71
CA VAL A 79 9.19 -28.88 -13.33
C VAL A 79 10.67 -28.63 -13.09
N MET A 80 11.55 -28.99 -14.02
CA MET A 80 12.99 -28.70 -13.89
C MET A 80 13.25 -27.19 -13.79
N GLN A 81 12.58 -26.37 -14.61
CA GLN A 81 12.70 -24.90 -14.54
C GLN A 81 12.20 -24.34 -13.19
N VAL A 82 11.10 -24.88 -12.66
CA VAL A 82 10.58 -24.46 -11.35
C VAL A 82 11.58 -24.81 -10.24
N MET A 83 12.17 -26.00 -10.25
CA MET A 83 13.19 -26.39 -9.27
C MET A 83 14.44 -25.50 -9.33
N GLU A 84 14.88 -25.10 -10.52
CA GLU A 84 16.00 -24.17 -10.70
C GLU A 84 15.68 -22.76 -10.18
N LEU A 85 14.46 -22.27 -10.45
CA LEU A 85 13.97 -21.00 -9.91
C LEU A 85 13.84 -21.02 -8.39
N GLU A 86 13.36 -22.12 -7.81
CA GLU A 86 13.30 -22.30 -6.35
C GLU A 86 14.69 -22.28 -5.71
N GLY A 87 15.67 -22.93 -6.36
CA GLY A 87 17.09 -22.87 -5.95
C GLY A 87 17.63 -21.44 -5.96
N SER A 88 17.37 -20.71 -7.05
CA SER A 88 17.76 -19.30 -7.19
C SER A 88 17.09 -18.39 -6.16
N THR A 89 15.82 -18.66 -5.83
CA THR A 89 15.05 -17.90 -4.83
C THR A 89 15.64 -18.09 -3.43
N LYS A 90 15.94 -19.33 -3.04
CA LYS A 90 16.61 -19.62 -1.75
C LYS A 90 17.98 -18.95 -1.63
N GLN A 91 18.75 -18.95 -2.73
CA GLN A 91 20.04 -18.27 -2.76
C GLN A 91 19.88 -16.75 -2.58
N MET A 92 18.86 -16.16 -3.20
CA MET A 92 18.56 -14.73 -3.07
C MET A 92 18.11 -14.37 -1.65
N GLU A 93 17.29 -15.20 -1.00
CA GLU A 93 16.88 -15.03 0.39
C GLU A 93 18.06 -15.06 1.36
N SER A 94 19.01 -16.00 1.19
CA SER A 94 20.23 -16.04 2.01
C SER A 94 21.06 -14.76 1.86
N ARG A 95 21.19 -14.24 0.63
CA ARG A 95 21.92 -12.99 0.38
C ARG A 95 21.22 -11.78 0.99
N LEU A 96 19.89 -11.79 1.06
CA LEU A 96 19.10 -10.73 1.69
C LEU A 96 19.34 -10.71 3.20
N ILE A 97 19.31 -11.88 3.85
CA ILE A 97 19.59 -12.01 5.29
C ILE A 97 21.01 -11.51 5.63
N ASP A 98 22.01 -11.86 4.82
CA ASP A 98 23.39 -11.38 5.00
C ASP A 98 23.50 -9.85 4.83
N ALA A 99 22.77 -9.28 3.87
CA ALA A 99 22.74 -7.84 3.65
C ALA A 99 22.04 -7.09 4.81
N GLU A 100 20.94 -7.64 5.32
CA GLU A 100 20.22 -7.11 6.48
C GLU A 100 21.08 -7.15 7.75
N SER A 101 21.83 -8.24 7.96
CA SER A 101 22.78 -8.36 9.07
C SER A 101 23.89 -7.31 8.99
N LYS A 102 24.53 -7.16 7.82
CA LYS A 102 25.57 -6.13 7.61
C LYS A 102 25.02 -4.71 7.76
N TYR A 103 23.80 -4.46 7.31
CA TYR A 103 23.14 -3.16 7.49
C TYR A 103 22.85 -2.87 8.97
N SER A 104 22.42 -3.87 9.74
CA SER A 104 22.23 -3.75 11.19
C SER A 104 23.55 -3.46 11.91
N GLU A 105 24.63 -4.12 11.52
CA GLU A 105 25.95 -3.90 12.12
C GLU A 105 26.49 -2.49 11.81
N MET A 106 26.31 -2.02 10.58
CA MET A 106 26.68 -0.66 10.18
C MET A 106 25.87 0.40 10.93
N ASN A 107 24.55 0.21 11.12
CA ASN A 107 23.74 1.12 11.92
C ASN A 107 24.17 1.16 13.39
N ASN A 108 24.48 0.01 13.98
CA ASN A 108 24.96 -0.05 15.36
C ASN A 108 26.31 0.69 15.51
N GLN A 109 27.20 0.59 14.52
CA GLN A 109 28.47 1.35 14.52
C GLN A 109 28.23 2.85 14.36
N ILE A 110 27.27 3.27 13.54
CA ILE A 110 26.88 4.68 13.39
C ILE A 110 26.29 5.22 14.71
N ASP A 111 25.45 4.44 15.40
CA ASP A 111 24.88 4.83 16.70
C ASP A 111 25.97 5.01 17.77
N ILE A 112 26.98 4.13 17.79
CA ILE A 112 28.14 4.25 18.70
C ILE A 112 28.98 5.50 18.36
N MET A 113 29.21 5.79 17.08
CA MET A 113 29.92 7.00 16.65
C MET A 113 29.14 8.29 17.00
N GLN A 114 27.80 8.26 16.92
CA GLN A 114 26.95 9.39 17.28
C GLN A 114 26.88 9.62 18.81
N LEU A 115 26.87 8.56 19.60
CA LEU A 115 26.93 8.64 21.08
C LEU A 115 28.23 9.28 21.57
N GLN A 116 29.36 9.01 20.90
CA GLN A 116 30.64 9.65 21.20
C GLN A 116 30.66 11.15 20.84
N ALA A 117 29.95 11.55 19.78
CA ALA A 117 29.82 12.97 19.42
C ALA A 117 28.93 13.77 20.40
N ALA A 118 27.88 13.14 20.95
CA ALA A 118 26.94 13.75 21.88
C ALA A 118 27.55 14.09 23.26
N GLN A 119 28.66 13.45 23.65
CA GLN A 119 29.34 13.71 24.92
C GLN A 119 30.19 14.99 24.92
N THR A 120 30.36 15.65 23.77
CA THR A 120 31.22 16.85 23.64
C THR A 120 30.46 18.18 23.74
N VAL A 121 29.13 18.16 23.85
CA VAL A 121 28.30 19.38 23.84
C VAL A 121 27.25 19.34 24.96
N THR A 122 27.71 19.39 26.21
CA THR A 122 26.85 19.76 27.34
C THR A 122 27.21 21.16 27.80
N GLN A 123 26.37 22.13 27.42
CA GLN A 123 25.85 23.24 28.24
C GLN A 123 25.38 24.36 27.32
N THR A 124 24.07 24.53 27.19
CA THR A 124 23.39 25.82 27.40
C THR A 124 21.88 25.61 27.44
N SER A 125 21.34 25.84 28.65
CA SER A 125 20.04 26.42 28.98
C SER A 125 18.78 25.85 28.30
N ALA A 126 18.09 25.00 29.05
CA ALA A 126 16.66 24.78 28.99
C ALA A 126 15.91 26.01 29.53
N VAL A 127 15.24 26.77 28.66
CA VAL A 127 13.91 27.39 28.84
C VAL A 127 13.39 27.68 27.41
N ASP A 128 12.18 27.22 27.07
CA ASP A 128 11.39 27.51 25.84
C ASP A 128 11.72 26.88 24.48
N ALA A 129 12.76 26.05 24.32
CA ALA A 129 13.01 25.44 23.02
C ALA A 129 12.16 24.17 22.81
N VAL A 130 11.03 24.28 22.10
CA VAL A 130 10.44 23.12 21.40
C VAL A 130 11.53 22.54 20.51
N TYR A 131 12.00 21.34 20.85
CA TYR A 131 13.08 20.68 20.13
C TYR A 131 12.50 20.00 18.91
N ASP A 132 12.47 20.69 17.78
CA ASP A 132 12.04 20.16 16.49
C ASP A 132 13.16 20.32 15.44
N CYS A 133 12.89 19.93 14.19
CA CYS A 133 13.88 20.02 13.13
C CYS A 133 14.35 21.45 12.84
N SER A 134 13.58 22.47 13.19
CA SER A 134 13.97 23.88 13.02
C SER A 134 15.05 24.28 14.04
N SER A 135 14.94 23.78 15.28
CA SER A 135 15.95 23.97 16.33
C SER A 135 17.27 23.26 15.96
N LEU A 136 17.19 22.07 15.35
CA LEU A 136 18.35 21.38 14.78
C LEU A 136 18.95 22.17 13.61
N HIS A 137 18.11 22.72 12.73
CA HIS A 137 18.57 23.59 11.65
C HIS A 137 19.32 24.82 12.20
N GLN A 138 18.81 25.50 13.22
CA GLN A 138 19.52 26.65 13.82
C GLN A 138 20.89 26.27 14.41
N ARG A 139 21.09 25.00 14.80
CA ARG A 139 22.37 24.45 15.26
C ARG A 139 23.25 23.93 14.12
N ASN A 140 22.97 24.34 12.88
CA ASN A 140 23.73 24.00 11.67
C ASN A 140 23.67 22.53 11.25
N TYR A 141 22.64 21.78 11.68
CA TYR A 141 22.34 20.47 11.09
C TYR A 141 21.60 20.69 9.76
N ARG A 142 22.27 20.37 8.65
CA ARG A 142 21.83 20.71 7.28
C ARG A 142 21.50 19.49 6.40
N ILE A 143 21.66 18.28 6.92
CA ILE A 143 21.47 17.05 6.14
C ILE A 143 20.08 16.51 6.44
N SER A 144 19.29 16.23 5.40
CA SER A 144 17.99 15.58 5.57
C SER A 144 18.17 14.15 6.09
N GLY A 145 17.39 13.75 7.07
CA GLY A 145 17.57 12.43 7.69
C GLY A 145 16.76 12.20 8.94
N VAL A 146 17.03 11.07 9.58
CA VAL A 146 16.40 10.71 10.85
C VAL A 146 17.19 11.34 11.98
N TYR A 147 16.48 12.03 12.87
CA TYR A 147 17.04 12.67 14.05
C TYR A 147 16.24 12.24 15.28
N LYS A 148 16.93 12.23 16.42
CA LYS A 148 16.34 11.96 17.73
C LYS A 148 16.20 13.27 18.50
N LEU A 149 14.96 13.61 18.82
CA LEU A 149 14.62 14.74 19.69
C LEU A 149 14.66 14.24 21.14
N PRO A 150 15.32 14.96 22.06
CA PRO A 150 15.42 14.56 23.46
C PRO A 150 14.03 14.58 24.13
N PRO A 151 13.88 13.86 25.25
CA PRO A 151 12.68 13.95 26.06
C PRO A 151 12.48 15.39 26.56
N ASP A 152 11.22 15.80 26.68
CA ASP A 152 10.86 17.05 27.34
C ASP A 152 10.42 16.69 28.77
N GLU A 153 11.33 16.90 29.73
CA GLU A 153 11.07 16.60 31.15
C GLU A 153 9.95 17.47 31.74
N PHE A 154 9.77 18.69 31.24
CA PHE A 154 8.73 19.60 31.71
C PHE A 154 7.34 19.16 31.24
N LEU A 155 7.24 18.71 29.99
CA LEU A 155 6.00 18.17 29.42
C LEU A 155 5.82 16.68 29.69
N GLY A 156 6.79 16.00 30.30
CA GLY A 156 6.77 14.56 30.58
C GLY A 156 6.70 13.70 29.31
N SER A 157 7.22 14.21 28.19
CA SER A 157 7.14 13.51 26.89
C SER A 157 8.46 12.80 26.56
N PRO A 158 8.41 11.57 26.02
CA PRO A 158 9.60 10.77 25.76
C PRO A 158 10.45 11.36 24.62
N ASP A 159 11.60 10.75 24.41
CA ASP A 159 12.39 10.95 23.21
C ASP A 159 11.56 10.62 21.96
N LEU A 160 11.76 11.40 20.90
CA LEU A 160 10.99 11.27 19.66
C LEU A 160 11.91 11.18 18.46
N GLU A 161 11.80 10.08 17.71
CA GLU A 161 12.45 9.95 16.41
C GLU A 161 11.62 10.66 15.34
N VAL A 162 12.27 11.55 14.58
CA VAL A 162 11.64 12.32 13.50
C VAL A 162 12.47 12.26 12.23
N PHE A 163 11.81 12.45 11.09
CA PHE A 163 12.53 12.75 9.85
C PHE A 163 12.57 14.26 9.65
N CYS A 164 13.78 14.82 9.60
CA CYS A 164 14.00 16.20 9.26
C CYS A 164 14.30 16.36 7.78
N ASP A 165 13.54 17.23 7.13
CA ASP A 165 13.83 17.73 5.79
C ASP A 165 14.53 19.08 5.93
N MET A 166 15.82 19.08 5.59
CA MET A 166 16.72 20.23 5.76
C MET A 166 16.96 20.97 4.43
N GLU A 167 16.23 20.61 3.38
CA GLU A 167 16.46 21.11 2.02
C GLU A 167 15.27 21.91 1.49
N THR A 168 14.05 21.39 1.65
CA THR A 168 12.84 21.99 1.07
C THR A 168 12.59 23.38 1.64
N ASP A 169 12.45 24.40 0.79
CA ASP A 169 12.10 25.77 1.20
C ASP A 169 12.95 26.31 2.38
N GLY A 170 14.26 26.08 2.34
CA GLY A 170 15.20 26.51 3.38
C GLY A 170 15.31 25.58 4.59
N GLY A 171 14.69 24.39 4.56
CA GLY A 171 14.93 23.33 5.53
C GLY A 171 14.26 23.52 6.90
N GLY A 172 14.68 22.72 7.88
CA GLY A 172 14.11 22.78 9.24
C GLY A 172 12.69 22.22 9.37
N TRP A 173 12.24 21.41 8.40
CA TRP A 173 10.92 20.81 8.42
C TRP A 173 10.92 19.49 9.20
N THR A 174 9.93 19.32 10.07
CA THR A 174 9.65 18.05 10.75
C THR A 174 8.55 17.33 10.00
N ILE A 175 8.83 16.16 9.42
CA ILE A 175 7.82 15.38 8.70
C ILE A 175 6.92 14.64 9.69
N ILE A 176 5.62 14.88 9.60
CA ILE A 176 4.59 14.30 10.49
C ILE A 176 3.83 13.15 9.84
N GLN A 177 3.84 13.08 8.51
CA GLN A 177 3.23 12.00 7.74
C GLN A 177 3.99 11.81 6.44
N ARG A 178 4.16 10.55 6.03
CA ARG A 178 4.72 10.21 4.72
C ARG A 178 4.02 9.00 4.11
N ARG A 179 3.65 9.12 2.83
CA ARG A 179 3.20 8.03 1.95
C ARG A 179 4.12 8.00 0.74
N LYS A 180 4.81 6.89 0.47
CA LYS A 180 5.65 6.74 -0.72
C LYS A 180 5.79 5.30 -1.24
N VAL A 181 5.67 4.27 -0.38
CA VAL A 181 5.86 2.86 -0.79
C VAL A 181 4.54 2.09 -0.82
N GLY A 182 3.61 2.42 0.07
CA GLY A 182 2.33 1.74 0.23
C GLY A 182 2.41 0.43 1.00
N LEU A 183 3.44 0.22 1.83
CA LEU A 183 3.63 -1.02 2.60
C LEU A 183 2.98 -0.97 3.98
N THR A 184 2.80 0.23 4.54
CA THR A 184 2.14 0.42 5.84
C THR A 184 0.65 0.69 5.61
N SER A 185 -0.22 -0.12 6.22
CA SER A 185 -1.66 0.19 6.27
C SER A 185 -1.92 1.39 7.18
N PHE A 186 -2.76 2.32 6.72
CA PHE A 186 -3.23 3.49 7.48
C PHE A 186 -4.65 3.29 8.04
N ASN A 187 -5.28 2.12 7.82
CA ASN A 187 -6.57 1.78 8.42
C ASN A 187 -6.39 1.32 9.90
N ARG A 188 -5.99 2.28 10.73
CA ARG A 188 -5.57 2.09 12.14
C ARG A 188 -6.62 2.63 13.11
N ASP A 189 -6.56 2.14 14.34
CA ASP A 189 -7.45 2.57 15.42
C ASP A 189 -7.00 3.90 16.06
N TRP A 190 -7.80 4.43 16.98
CA TRP A 190 -7.54 5.71 17.67
C TRP A 190 -6.20 5.69 18.39
N LYS A 191 -5.93 4.61 19.14
CA LYS A 191 -4.70 4.47 19.93
C LYS A 191 -3.47 4.51 19.04
N GLN A 192 -3.50 3.82 17.91
CA GLN A 192 -2.41 3.83 16.94
C GLN A 192 -2.21 5.21 16.30
N TYR A 193 -3.29 5.91 15.94
CA TYR A 193 -3.18 7.28 15.43
C TYR A 193 -2.70 8.28 16.48
N ARG A 194 -3.04 8.06 17.76
CA ARG A 194 -2.54 8.84 18.88
C ARG A 194 -1.04 8.66 19.07
N ASP A 195 -0.60 7.41 19.20
CA ASP A 195 0.78 7.06 19.57
C ASP A 195 1.75 7.17 18.38
N GLY A 196 1.24 6.99 17.15
CA GLY A 196 2.04 6.93 15.93
C GLY A 196 2.27 5.50 15.45
N PHE A 197 2.58 5.35 14.15
CA PHE A 197 2.85 4.04 13.55
C PHE A 197 3.63 4.15 12.24
N GLY A 198 4.21 3.02 11.82
CA GLY A 198 4.94 2.89 10.56
C GLY A 198 6.46 2.93 10.77
N ASN A 199 7.18 3.29 9.72
CA ASN A 199 8.64 3.38 9.74
C ASN A 199 9.05 4.78 9.29
N ILE A 200 9.83 5.49 10.11
CA ILE A 200 10.23 6.88 9.84
C ILE A 200 10.96 7.06 8.50
N ARG A 201 11.67 6.01 8.04
CA ARG A 201 12.34 5.95 6.72
C ARG A 201 11.40 5.51 5.60
N GLY A 202 10.24 4.96 5.92
CA GLY A 202 9.23 4.41 5.01
C GLY A 202 7.94 5.24 5.00
N ASP A 203 6.79 4.56 5.12
CA ASP A 203 5.49 5.20 5.32
C ASP A 203 5.15 5.24 6.82
N PHE A 204 4.76 6.41 7.32
CA PHE A 204 4.45 6.59 8.75
C PHE A 204 3.46 7.71 9.03
N TRP A 205 2.91 7.66 10.24
CA TRP A 205 2.19 8.74 10.93
C TRP A 205 2.89 8.99 12.27
N LEU A 206 3.30 10.23 12.53
CA LEU A 206 4.11 10.56 13.72
C LEU A 206 3.35 10.38 15.04
N GLY A 207 2.01 10.40 15.01
CA GLY A 207 1.16 10.32 16.19
C GLY A 207 0.52 11.66 16.53
N ASN A 208 -0.78 11.67 16.80
CA ASN A 208 -1.54 12.89 17.06
C ASN A 208 -1.04 13.62 18.30
N GLU A 209 -0.61 12.89 19.33
CA GLU A 209 -0.07 13.50 20.55
C GLU A 209 1.26 14.22 20.27
N ASN A 210 2.12 13.61 19.45
CA ASN A 210 3.38 14.21 19.02
C ASN A 210 3.15 15.46 18.15
N ILE A 211 2.19 15.39 17.23
CA ILE A 211 1.86 16.53 16.36
C ILE A 211 1.21 17.66 17.15
N TYR A 212 0.32 17.34 18.11
CA TYR A 212 -0.23 18.31 19.05
C TYR A 212 0.89 19.03 19.80
N ARG A 213 1.81 18.28 20.41
CA ARG A 213 2.97 18.84 21.13
C ARG A 213 3.79 19.80 20.26
N LEU A 214 4.11 19.41 19.03
CA LEU A 214 4.91 20.20 18.10
C LEU A 214 4.18 21.43 17.55
N SER A 215 2.84 21.43 17.55
CA SER A 215 2.00 22.52 17.02
C SER A 215 1.42 23.45 18.09
N ARG A 216 1.92 23.39 19.34
CA ARG A 216 1.50 24.29 20.44
C ARG A 216 1.91 25.75 20.23
N ARG A 217 2.92 25.99 19.39
CA ARG A 217 3.34 27.34 18.96
C ARG A 217 2.83 27.61 17.53
N PRO A 218 2.78 28.87 17.09
CA PRO A 218 2.46 29.20 15.70
C PRO A 218 3.32 28.39 14.73
N THR A 219 2.66 27.55 13.93
CA THR A 219 3.29 26.52 13.10
C THR A 219 2.70 26.57 11.71
N VAL A 220 3.57 26.42 10.72
CA VAL A 220 3.24 26.30 9.30
C VAL A 220 3.13 24.81 8.96
N LEU A 221 2.07 24.43 8.26
CA LEU A 221 1.96 23.12 7.62
C LEU A 221 2.27 23.25 6.13
N ARG A 222 3.13 22.39 5.61
CA ARG A 222 3.34 22.17 4.19
C ARG A 222 2.96 20.73 3.84
N VAL A 223 2.19 20.57 2.77
CA VAL A 223 1.79 19.29 2.20
C VAL A 223 2.34 19.23 0.79
N GLU A 224 3.22 18.27 0.52
CA GLU A 224 3.78 18.01 -0.81
C GLU A 224 3.17 16.75 -1.39
N LEU A 225 2.79 16.83 -2.67
CA LEU A 225 2.01 15.83 -3.38
C LEU A 225 2.71 15.49 -4.70
N GLU A 226 2.87 14.20 -4.99
CA GLU A 226 3.40 13.68 -6.27
C GLU A 226 2.38 12.74 -6.90
N ASP A 227 2.07 12.96 -8.18
CA ASP A 227 1.23 12.06 -8.98
C ASP A 227 2.07 10.92 -9.62
N TRP A 228 1.41 10.05 -10.38
CA TRP A 228 2.09 8.91 -11.02
C TRP A 228 2.88 9.30 -12.28
N GLU A 229 2.57 10.48 -12.83
CA GLU A 229 3.25 11.11 -13.97
C GLU A 229 4.51 11.88 -13.55
N GLY A 230 4.75 12.06 -12.24
CA GLY A 230 5.92 12.73 -11.67
C GLY A 230 5.75 14.24 -11.50
N ASN A 231 4.53 14.77 -11.66
CA ASN A 231 4.23 16.16 -11.33
C ASN A 231 4.18 16.33 -9.82
N ILE A 232 4.78 17.43 -9.33
CA ILE A 232 4.82 17.76 -7.91
C ILE A 232 4.05 19.05 -7.66
N ARG A 233 3.20 19.04 -6.64
CA ARG A 233 2.46 20.21 -6.16
C ARG A 233 2.56 20.33 -4.65
N TYR A 234 2.30 21.52 -4.13
CA TYR A 234 2.28 21.76 -2.70
C TYR A 234 1.13 22.67 -2.26
N ALA A 235 0.63 22.40 -1.06
CA ALA A 235 -0.30 23.23 -0.31
C ALA A 235 0.36 23.63 1.01
N GLN A 236 0.29 24.91 1.37
CA GLN A 236 0.92 25.44 2.56
C GLN A 236 -0.04 26.35 3.34
N TYR A 237 -0.09 26.14 4.65
CA TYR A 237 -0.99 26.81 5.58
C TYR A 237 -0.14 27.50 6.63
N LYS A 238 -0.17 28.83 6.70
CA LYS A 238 0.63 29.57 7.70
C LYS A 238 0.17 29.33 9.13
N GLN A 239 -1.08 28.91 9.30
CA GLN A 239 -1.65 28.57 10.59
C GLN A 239 -2.00 27.09 10.57
N PHE A 240 -1.37 26.31 11.45
CA PHE A 240 -1.66 24.91 11.69
C PHE A 240 -1.53 24.61 13.18
N THR A 241 -2.60 24.10 13.78
CA THR A 241 -2.62 23.67 15.18
C THR A 241 -3.58 22.50 15.34
N LEU A 242 -3.21 21.54 16.18
CA LEU A 242 -4.14 20.54 16.68
C LEU A 242 -4.59 20.90 18.09
N SER A 243 -5.80 20.51 18.46
CA SER A 243 -6.19 20.47 19.87
C SER A 243 -5.64 19.22 20.57
N ASN A 244 -5.78 19.15 21.89
CA ASN A 244 -5.43 17.97 22.67
C ASN A 244 -6.41 16.79 22.44
N GLU A 245 -6.10 15.64 23.06
CA GLU A 245 -6.92 14.43 22.95
C GLU A 245 -8.37 14.61 23.44
N ILE A 246 -8.58 15.38 24.52
CA ILE A 246 -9.90 15.65 25.09
C ILE A 246 -10.81 16.34 24.06
N ASN A 247 -10.23 17.22 23.25
CA ASN A 247 -10.90 17.89 22.14
C ASN A 247 -10.75 17.14 20.81
N SER A 248 -10.43 15.84 20.87
CA SER A 248 -10.33 14.91 19.75
C SER A 248 -9.41 15.39 18.62
N TYR A 249 -8.26 15.97 18.98
CA TYR A 249 -7.23 16.43 18.04
C TYR A 249 -7.75 17.32 16.91
N ARG A 250 -8.75 18.16 17.22
CA ARG A 250 -9.40 19.05 16.25
C ARG A 250 -8.40 19.88 15.46
N LEU A 251 -8.56 19.90 14.15
CA LEU A 251 -7.70 20.63 13.22
C LEU A 251 -8.07 22.11 13.13
N PHE A 252 -7.07 22.97 13.22
CA PHE A 252 -7.17 24.36 12.82
C PHE A 252 -6.15 24.65 11.73
N VAL A 253 -6.63 25.07 10.56
CA VAL A 253 -5.81 25.48 9.42
C VAL A 253 -6.28 26.81 8.84
N GLY A 254 -5.34 27.62 8.39
CA GLY A 254 -5.62 28.94 7.82
C GLY A 254 -4.51 29.46 6.91
N ASN A 255 -4.82 30.55 6.20
CA ASN A 255 -3.88 31.26 5.33
C ASN A 255 -3.21 30.35 4.28
N TYR A 256 -4.06 29.67 3.50
CA TYR A 256 -3.63 28.77 2.43
C TYR A 256 -2.87 29.52 1.32
N THR A 257 -1.81 28.89 0.84
CA THR A 257 -1.06 29.22 -0.37
C THR A 257 -0.62 27.92 -1.03
N GLY A 258 -0.38 27.92 -2.35
CA GLY A 258 0.09 26.72 -3.04
C GLY A 258 -0.41 26.62 -4.48
N ASN A 259 -0.03 25.53 -5.14
CA ASN A 259 -0.32 25.29 -6.55
C ASN A 259 -1.17 24.03 -6.80
N THR A 260 -1.83 23.48 -5.77
CA THR A 260 -2.69 22.27 -5.85
C THR A 260 -4.04 22.48 -6.56
N GLY A 261 -4.23 23.62 -7.25
CA GLY A 261 -5.49 23.97 -7.92
C GLY A 261 -6.53 24.52 -6.95
N ARG A 262 -7.05 23.68 -6.05
CA ARG A 262 -7.98 24.07 -4.97
C ARG A 262 -7.46 23.60 -3.61
N ASP A 263 -7.75 24.41 -2.59
CA ASP A 263 -7.52 24.05 -1.19
C ASP A 263 -8.50 22.97 -0.71
N SER A 264 -8.05 21.72 -0.76
CA SER A 264 -8.82 20.55 -0.30
C SER A 264 -8.77 20.31 1.22
N LEU A 265 -7.86 20.95 1.95
CA LEU A 265 -7.80 20.80 3.42
C LEU A 265 -8.76 21.78 4.12
N ARG A 266 -9.15 22.88 3.47
CA ARG A 266 -10.09 23.86 4.01
C ARG A 266 -11.40 23.24 4.51
N TYR A 267 -11.92 22.24 3.80
CA TYR A 267 -13.16 21.55 4.16
C TYR A 267 -13.06 20.78 5.49
N HIS A 268 -11.83 20.51 5.94
CA HIS A 268 -11.48 19.83 7.19
C HIS A 268 -11.12 20.81 8.31
N ASN A 269 -11.18 22.12 8.06
CA ASN A 269 -10.90 23.09 9.13
C ASN A 269 -11.99 23.00 10.21
N ASN A 270 -11.58 23.04 11.48
CA ASN A 270 -12.47 22.95 12.63
C ASN A 270 -13.33 21.66 12.66
N THR A 271 -12.74 20.53 12.27
CA THR A 271 -13.30 19.18 12.46
C THR A 271 -12.42 18.36 13.40
N ALA A 272 -13.05 17.45 14.15
CA ALA A 272 -12.34 16.52 15.02
C ALA A 272 -11.73 15.38 14.20
N PHE A 273 -10.68 14.76 14.74
CA PHE A 273 -10.09 13.57 14.15
C PHE A 273 -11.01 12.37 14.36
N SER A 274 -11.17 11.52 13.36
CA SER A 274 -11.95 10.28 13.46
C SER A 274 -11.14 9.10 12.98
N THR A 275 -11.36 7.93 13.60
CA THR A 275 -10.78 6.64 13.22
C THR A 275 -11.88 5.59 13.16
N LYS A 276 -11.59 4.40 12.63
CA LYS A 276 -12.57 3.31 12.44
C LYS A 276 -13.30 2.86 13.71
N ASP A 277 -12.76 3.20 14.88
CA ASP A 277 -13.23 2.84 16.22
C ASP A 277 -13.66 4.05 17.06
N LYS A 278 -13.53 5.27 16.51
CA LYS A 278 -13.94 6.51 17.19
C LYS A 278 -14.43 7.54 16.16
N ASP A 279 -15.75 7.60 16.03
CA ASP A 279 -16.44 8.54 15.16
C ASP A 279 -16.61 9.90 15.86
N ASN A 280 -15.92 10.92 15.35
CA ASN A 280 -16.08 12.32 15.74
C ASN A 280 -16.38 13.21 14.52
N ASP A 281 -16.80 12.62 13.40
CA ASP A 281 -17.05 13.38 12.18
C ASP A 281 -18.43 14.08 12.23
N LYS A 282 -18.78 14.81 11.17
CA LYS A 282 -20.03 15.60 11.12
C LYS A 282 -21.10 14.93 10.26
N CYS A 283 -20.85 13.70 9.82
CA CYS A 283 -21.72 12.95 8.94
C CYS A 283 -22.64 12.03 9.77
N VAL A 284 -23.67 11.49 9.12
CA VAL A 284 -24.52 10.45 9.74
C VAL A 284 -23.83 9.08 9.66
N ASP A 285 -23.04 8.89 8.61
CA ASP A 285 -22.29 7.68 8.32
C ASP A 285 -20.83 7.82 8.83
N ASP A 286 -20.23 6.74 9.35
CA ASP A 286 -18.84 6.74 9.83
C ASP A 286 -17.84 6.89 8.68
N CYS A 287 -17.33 8.11 8.46
CA CYS A 287 -16.46 8.40 7.33
C CYS A 287 -15.14 7.62 7.38
N ALA A 288 -14.60 7.32 8.56
CA ALA A 288 -13.36 6.58 8.69
C ALA A 288 -13.52 5.13 8.20
N GLN A 289 -14.69 4.52 8.42
CA GLN A 289 -15.00 3.21 7.87
C GLN A 289 -15.07 3.21 6.33
N PHE A 290 -15.58 4.26 5.69
CA PHE A 290 -15.65 4.33 4.22
C PHE A 290 -14.33 4.74 3.58
N ARG A 291 -13.59 5.67 4.18
CA ARG A 291 -12.36 6.26 3.62
C ARG A 291 -11.07 5.54 4.03
N LYS A 292 -11.18 4.54 4.92
CA LYS A 292 -10.13 3.57 5.29
C LYS A 292 -8.84 4.21 5.85
N GLY A 293 -8.99 5.31 6.57
CA GLY A 293 -7.89 6.01 7.23
C GLY A 293 -8.41 6.84 8.41
N GLY A 294 -7.50 7.27 9.29
CA GLY A 294 -7.80 8.26 10.32
C GLY A 294 -7.55 9.67 9.79
N TYR A 295 -8.52 10.56 9.91
CA TYR A 295 -8.43 11.91 9.37
C TYR A 295 -9.42 12.87 10.05
N TRP A 296 -9.29 14.15 9.77
CA TRP A 296 -10.22 15.18 10.23
C TRP A 296 -11.48 15.23 9.36
N TYR A 297 -12.24 14.14 9.29
CA TYR A 297 -13.40 14.05 8.40
C TYR A 297 -14.49 15.07 8.74
N ASN A 298 -15.19 15.51 7.69
CA ASN A 298 -16.39 16.33 7.79
C ASN A 298 -17.59 15.45 7.37
N CYS A 299 -18.12 15.57 6.14
CA CYS A 299 -19.10 14.61 5.59
C CYS A 299 -18.88 14.40 4.07
N CYS A 300 -17.86 13.67 3.63
CA CYS A 300 -16.77 13.11 4.42
C CYS A 300 -15.45 13.86 4.21
N THR A 301 -15.05 14.09 2.96
CA THR A 301 -13.69 14.55 2.68
C THR A 301 -13.51 15.18 1.31
N ASP A 302 -12.68 16.24 1.26
CA ASP A 302 -12.07 16.78 0.05
C ASP A 302 -10.57 16.39 -0.06
N SER A 303 -9.97 15.82 0.98
CA SER A 303 -8.61 15.26 1.00
C SER A 303 -8.51 14.03 1.90
N ASN A 304 -7.93 12.93 1.41
CA ASN A 304 -7.80 11.69 2.18
C ASN A 304 -6.36 11.17 2.16
N LEU A 305 -5.43 11.97 2.69
CA LEU A 305 -3.99 11.65 2.61
C LEU A 305 -3.59 10.37 3.37
N ASN A 306 -4.45 9.94 4.30
CA ASN A 306 -4.30 8.71 5.08
C ASN A 306 -5.10 7.52 4.49
N GLY A 307 -5.62 7.65 3.27
CA GLY A 307 -6.36 6.60 2.59
C GLY A 307 -5.52 5.40 2.12
N VAL A 308 -6.19 4.51 1.38
CA VAL A 308 -5.63 3.32 0.75
C VAL A 308 -4.65 3.72 -0.36
N TYR A 309 -3.46 3.12 -0.31
CA TYR A 309 -2.45 3.31 -1.34
C TYR A 309 -2.81 2.49 -2.58
N TYR A 310 -3.31 3.12 -3.64
CA TYR A 310 -3.57 2.46 -4.92
C TYR A 310 -2.41 2.74 -5.88
N ARG A 311 -1.87 1.68 -6.47
CA ARG A 311 -0.83 1.81 -7.50
C ARG A 311 -1.46 2.26 -8.81
N LYS A 312 -0.76 3.12 -9.56
CA LYS A 312 -1.16 3.66 -10.88
C LYS A 312 -2.29 4.71 -10.86
N GLY A 313 -2.56 5.32 -9.70
CA GLY A 313 -3.44 6.48 -9.63
C GLY A 313 -4.92 6.13 -9.64
N GLU A 314 -5.45 5.76 -10.79
CA GLU A 314 -6.89 5.60 -11.00
C GLU A 314 -7.49 4.43 -10.21
N HIS A 315 -8.57 4.72 -9.49
CA HIS A 315 -9.41 3.73 -8.83
C HIS A 315 -10.88 4.16 -8.86
N THR A 316 -11.76 3.24 -9.28
CA THR A 316 -13.19 3.52 -9.46
C THR A 316 -14.10 2.74 -8.52
N LYS A 317 -13.58 1.71 -7.85
CA LYS A 317 -14.38 0.82 -6.99
C LYS A 317 -14.78 1.48 -5.68
N ASN A 318 -13.81 2.11 -5.03
CA ASN A 318 -13.97 2.74 -3.73
C ASN A 318 -13.39 4.17 -3.80
N MET A 319 -13.98 5.11 -3.08
CA MET A 319 -13.45 6.48 -2.96
C MET A 319 -12.58 6.64 -1.70
N ASP A 320 -11.69 5.67 -1.47
CA ASP A 320 -10.88 5.54 -0.23
C ASP A 320 -9.38 5.71 -0.47
N GLY A 321 -8.98 6.17 -1.66
CA GLY A 321 -7.57 6.39 -2.01
C GLY A 321 -6.90 7.58 -1.30
N ILE A 322 -5.63 7.81 -1.63
CA ILE A 322 -4.84 8.97 -1.19
C ILE A 322 -5.19 10.16 -2.08
N THR A 323 -6.25 10.88 -1.73
CA THR A 323 -6.86 11.87 -2.63
C THR A 323 -6.55 13.32 -2.22
N TRP A 324 -6.42 14.18 -3.24
CA TRP A 324 -6.53 15.63 -3.11
C TRP A 324 -7.51 16.13 -4.17
N TYR A 325 -8.76 16.38 -3.77
CA TYR A 325 -9.86 16.66 -4.68
C TYR A 325 -9.60 17.83 -5.62
N GLY A 326 -8.95 18.89 -5.12
CA GLY A 326 -8.62 20.10 -5.88
C GLY A 326 -7.69 19.91 -7.06
N TRP A 327 -7.06 18.74 -7.17
CA TRP A 327 -6.11 18.42 -8.22
C TRP A 327 -6.60 17.29 -9.14
N HIS A 328 -6.80 16.08 -8.61
CA HIS A 328 -7.20 14.90 -9.40
C HIS A 328 -8.61 14.37 -9.07
N GLY A 329 -9.40 15.10 -8.28
CA GLY A 329 -10.71 14.63 -7.84
C GLY A 329 -10.65 13.46 -6.85
N SER A 330 -11.72 12.66 -6.80
CA SER A 330 -11.90 11.60 -5.79
C SER A 330 -11.52 10.18 -6.24
N THR A 331 -11.20 10.00 -7.51
CA THR A 331 -10.95 8.68 -8.15
C THR A 331 -9.47 8.46 -8.50
N TYR A 332 -8.58 9.25 -7.91
CA TYR A 332 -7.14 9.18 -8.15
C TYR A 332 -6.38 9.17 -6.81
N SER A 333 -5.52 8.17 -6.64
CA SER A 333 -4.67 8.00 -5.46
C SER A 333 -3.25 8.45 -5.78
N LEU A 334 -2.77 9.45 -5.06
CA LEU A 334 -1.44 10.04 -5.24
C LEU A 334 -0.33 9.01 -4.98
N LYS A 335 0.79 9.16 -5.71
CA LYS A 335 1.95 8.27 -5.61
C LYS A 335 2.77 8.56 -4.36
N ARG A 336 3.01 9.85 -4.07
CA ARG A 336 3.70 10.27 -2.84
C ARG A 336 3.01 11.46 -2.19
N VAL A 337 3.04 11.47 -0.87
CA VAL A 337 2.56 12.57 -0.03
C VAL A 337 3.49 12.73 1.16
N GLU A 338 3.84 13.96 1.49
CA GLU A 338 4.48 14.30 2.75
C GLU A 338 3.75 15.47 3.41
N MET A 339 3.37 15.30 4.67
CA MET A 339 2.94 16.42 5.52
C MET A 339 4.11 16.76 6.45
N LYS A 340 4.51 18.04 6.46
CA LYS A 340 5.64 18.52 7.24
C LYS A 340 5.34 19.86 7.88
N ILE A 341 5.84 20.06 9.09
CA ILE A 341 5.59 21.26 9.90
C ILE A 341 6.88 21.95 10.30
N ARG A 342 6.79 23.26 10.47
CA ARG A 342 7.90 24.13 10.89
C ARG A 342 7.32 25.36 11.60
N PRO A 343 8.02 25.96 12.57
CA PRO A 343 7.54 27.19 13.23
C PRO A 343 7.33 28.32 12.24
N GLU A 344 6.34 29.18 12.50
CA GLU A 344 6.04 30.34 11.64
C GLU A 344 7.15 31.39 11.65
N ASP A 345 7.83 31.56 12.78
CA ASP A 345 8.92 32.52 12.98
C ASP A 345 10.30 32.00 12.51
N PHE A 346 10.36 30.80 11.93
CA PHE A 346 11.59 30.21 11.42
C PHE A 346 12.25 31.08 10.35
N LYS A 347 13.57 31.21 10.46
CA LYS A 347 14.44 31.85 9.48
C LYS A 347 15.53 30.85 9.06
N PRO A 348 15.67 30.54 7.76
CA PRO A 348 16.67 29.61 7.24
C PRO A 348 18.11 29.98 7.63
#